data_AF-A0ABD7GRN1-F1
#
_entry.id   AF-A0ABD7GRN1-F1
#
_cell.length_a   1.000
_cell.length_b   1.000
_cell.length_c   1.000
_cell.angle_alpha   90.00
_cell.angle_beta   90.00
_cell.angle_gamma   90.00
#
_symmetry.space_group_name_H-M   'P 1'
#
loop_
_entity.id
_entity.type
_entity.pdbx_description
1 polymer ?
#
loop_
_entity_poly.entity_id
_entity_poly.type
_entity_poly.pdbx_seq_one_letter_code
_entity_poly.pdbx_strand_id
1 'polypeptide(L)'
;MDADTPLIEIAKLVSRLATELDVQLARANALVKPLPYGGGRAIAIKHPKRLYEWHGATVVLKRETANGWAKLPAGTEGTIKTLKGSRRGLEFVSNPCRCCGVQVSINGMRPEHFELLELVKGNTGEDK
;
A
#
# COMPACT_ATOMS: atom_id res chain seq x y z
N MET A 1 23.38 -31.82 48.85
CA MET A 1 22.63 -31.77 47.58
C MET A 1 21.83 -30.47 47.60
N ASP A 2 21.35 -29.99 46.45
CA ASP A 2 20.54 -28.75 46.28
C ASP A 2 21.31 -27.46 45.93
N ALA A 3 22.00 -27.47 44.78
CA ALA A 3 22.44 -26.25 44.09
C ALA A 3 21.82 -26.08 42.68
N ASP A 4 20.88 -26.94 42.27
CA ASP A 4 20.31 -26.96 40.90
C ASP A 4 18.98 -26.21 40.76
N THR A 5 18.42 -25.71 41.86
CA THR A 5 17.12 -25.02 41.89
C THR A 5 17.08 -23.66 41.15
N PRO A 6 18.14 -22.83 41.05
CA PRO A 6 18.04 -21.54 40.34
C PRO A 6 18.12 -21.68 38.82
N LEU A 7 18.87 -22.65 38.30
CA LEU A 7 19.06 -22.82 36.85
C LEU A 7 17.77 -23.28 36.16
N ILE A 8 16.98 -24.12 36.82
CA ILE A 8 15.70 -24.59 36.30
C ILE A 8 14.67 -23.45 36.23
N GLU A 9 14.64 -22.56 37.23
CA GLU A 9 13.75 -21.39 37.19
C GLU A 9 14.17 -20.37 36.14
N ILE A 10 15.48 -20.13 35.99
CA ILE A 10 16.03 -19.29 34.92
C ILE A 10 15.66 -19.86 33.55
N ALA A 11 15.79 -21.18 33.35
CA ALA A 11 15.42 -21.83 32.09
C ALA A 11 13.91 -21.67 31.77
N LYS A 12 13.05 -21.76 32.79
CA LYS A 12 11.60 -21.52 32.64
C LYS A 12 11.29 -20.08 32.27
N LEU A 13 11.98 -19.11 32.89
CA LEU A 13 11.82 -17.69 32.58
C LEU A 13 12.29 -17.37 31.16
N VAL A 14 13.44 -17.88 30.75
CA VAL A 14 13.97 -17.69 29.39
C VAL A 14 13.03 -18.30 28.34
N SER A 15 12.50 -19.50 28.61
CA SER A 15 11.53 -20.16 27.70
C SER A 15 10.25 -19.34 27.51
N ARG A 16 9.72 -18.75 28.60
CA ARG A 16 8.55 -17.86 28.55
C ARG A 16 8.83 -16.57 27.79
N LEU A 17 10.01 -15.98 28.01
CA LEU A 17 10.42 -14.76 27.33
C LEU A 17 10.55 -14.99 25.81
N ALA A 18 11.14 -16.12 25.41
CA ALA A 18 11.27 -16.49 24.00
C ALA A 18 9.90 -16.65 23.32
N THR A 19 8.95 -17.32 23.98
CA THR A 19 7.59 -17.50 23.45
C THR A 19 6.83 -16.17 23.35
N GLU A 20 6.97 -15.28 24.33
CA GLU A 20 6.39 -13.93 24.29
C GLU A 20 6.95 -13.13 23.10
N LEU A 21 8.26 -13.22 22.87
CA LEU A 21 8.95 -12.51 21.78
C LEU A 21 8.49 -13.02 20.40
N ASP A 22 8.35 -14.33 20.22
CA ASP A 22 7.85 -14.94 18.98
C ASP A 22 6.42 -14.49 18.68
N VAL A 23 5.55 -14.45 19.70
CA VAL A 23 4.17 -13.95 19.54
C VAL A 23 4.15 -12.48 19.15
N GLN A 24 5.01 -11.65 19.76
CA GLN A 24 5.11 -10.24 19.40
C GLN A 24 5.66 -10.04 17.99
N LEU A 25 6.65 -10.83 17.58
CA LEU A 25 7.20 -10.80 16.23
C LEU A 25 6.15 -11.22 15.18
N ALA A 26 5.37 -12.26 15.46
CA ALA A 26 4.28 -12.70 14.60
C ALA A 26 3.19 -11.63 14.48
N ARG A 27 2.81 -10.97 15.58
CA ARG A 27 1.85 -9.85 15.58
C ARG A 27 2.39 -8.66 14.80
N ALA A 28 3.65 -8.30 14.99
CA ALA A 28 4.29 -7.23 14.24
C ALA A 28 4.30 -7.54 12.73
N ASN A 29 4.68 -8.75 12.34
CA ASN A 29 4.67 -9.20 10.95
C ASN A 29 3.26 -9.24 10.34
N ALA A 30 2.22 -9.55 11.13
CA ALA A 30 0.83 -9.48 10.68
C ALA A 30 0.35 -8.04 10.45
N LEU A 31 0.91 -7.06 11.18
CA LEU A 31 0.65 -5.63 10.99
C LEU A 31 1.48 -5.02 9.84
N VAL A 32 2.59 -5.65 9.45
CA VAL A 32 3.31 -5.31 8.23
C VAL A 32 2.40 -5.66 7.05
N LYS A 33 1.66 -4.66 6.57
CA LYS A 33 1.03 -4.74 5.25
C LYS A 33 2.12 -5.08 4.24
N PRO A 34 1.92 -6.08 3.36
CA PRO A 34 2.90 -6.43 2.36
C PRO A 34 3.29 -5.17 1.62
N LEU A 35 4.60 -4.94 1.54
CA LEU A 35 5.13 -3.77 0.89
C LEU A 35 4.67 -3.81 -0.58
N PRO A 36 4.23 -2.67 -1.12
CA PRO A 36 3.51 -2.63 -2.39
C PRO A 36 4.34 -2.98 -3.64
N TYR A 37 5.65 -3.15 -3.46
CA TYR A 37 6.54 -3.53 -4.55
C TYR A 37 6.73 -5.04 -4.53
N GLY A 38 5.80 -5.74 -5.17
CA GLY A 38 5.97 -7.18 -5.45
C GLY A 38 4.69 -7.99 -5.36
N GLY A 39 3.95 -8.06 -6.45
CA GLY A 39 3.22 -9.28 -6.82
C GLY A 39 2.01 -9.70 -5.97
N GLY A 40 1.46 -8.81 -5.13
CA GLY A 40 0.15 -9.04 -4.53
C GLY A 40 -0.94 -8.82 -5.56
N ARG A 41 -1.63 -9.88 -6.00
CA ARG A 41 -2.76 -9.80 -6.95
C ARG A 41 -3.78 -8.81 -6.41
N ALA A 42 -3.88 -7.64 -7.03
CA ALA A 42 -4.95 -6.70 -6.77
C ALA A 42 -6.28 -7.41 -7.04
N ILE A 43 -7.16 -7.43 -6.05
CA ILE A 43 -8.55 -7.80 -6.28
C ILE A 43 -9.05 -6.81 -7.33
N ALA A 44 -9.42 -7.29 -8.52
CA ALA A 44 -9.77 -6.44 -9.65
C ALA A 44 -11.08 -5.70 -9.37
N ILE A 45 -10.99 -4.58 -8.64
CA ILE A 45 -12.11 -3.68 -8.40
C ILE A 45 -12.46 -3.05 -9.75
N LYS A 46 -13.74 -3.12 -10.12
CA LYS A 46 -14.23 -2.55 -11.38
C LYS A 46 -13.92 -1.06 -11.42
N HIS A 47 -13.34 -0.62 -12.54
CA HIS A 47 -12.98 0.77 -12.76
C HIS A 47 -14.23 1.68 -12.66
N PRO A 48 -14.18 2.77 -11.86
CA PRO A 48 -15.23 3.78 -11.86
C PRO A 48 -15.44 4.35 -13.25
N LYS A 49 -16.71 4.52 -13.65
CA LYS A 49 -17.05 4.99 -15.00
C LYS A 49 -16.72 6.46 -15.19
N ARG A 50 -16.74 7.26 -14.12
CA ARG A 50 -16.59 8.73 -14.21
C ARG A 50 -15.29 9.18 -13.55
N LEU A 51 -14.56 10.10 -14.20
CA LEU A 51 -13.24 10.55 -13.76
C LEU A 51 -13.22 11.13 -12.33
N TYR A 52 -14.29 11.79 -11.89
CA TYR A 52 -14.35 12.35 -10.54
C TYR A 52 -14.43 11.28 -9.44
N GLU A 53 -14.92 10.09 -9.75
CA GLU A 53 -15.07 8.97 -8.79
C GLU A 53 -13.71 8.38 -8.43
N TRP A 54 -12.70 8.61 -9.27
CA TRP A 54 -11.32 8.23 -9.02
C TRP A 54 -10.62 9.12 -7.98
N HIS A 55 -11.19 10.28 -7.63
CA HIS A 55 -10.55 11.17 -6.66
C HIS A 55 -10.36 10.46 -5.31
N GLY A 56 -9.12 10.40 -4.85
CA GLY A 56 -8.73 9.73 -3.61
C GLY A 56 -8.46 8.23 -3.76
N ALA A 57 -8.72 7.63 -4.92
CA ALA A 57 -8.49 6.20 -5.13
C ALA A 57 -7.00 5.85 -5.05
N THR A 58 -6.69 4.75 -4.36
CA THR A 58 -5.36 4.14 -4.33
C THR A 58 -5.21 3.22 -5.53
N VAL A 59 -4.19 3.46 -6.34
CA VAL A 59 -3.96 2.77 -7.60
C VAL A 59 -2.51 2.36 -7.78
N VAL A 60 -2.30 1.35 -8.62
CA VAL A 60 -1.00 0.88 -9.10
C VAL A 60 -0.87 1.19 -10.58
N LEU A 61 0.33 1.57 -11.02
CA LEU A 61 0.64 1.67 -12.45
C LEU A 61 0.75 0.28 -13.10
N LYS A 62 -0.05 0.01 -14.13
CA LYS A 62 0.08 -1.21 -14.95
C LYS A 62 1.32 -1.21 -15.83
N ARG A 63 1.83 -0.03 -16.15
CA ARG A 63 2.94 0.18 -17.07
C ARG A 63 3.85 1.29 -16.60
N GLU A 64 5.07 1.26 -17.11
CA GLU A 64 6.00 2.36 -16.92
C GLU A 64 5.41 3.66 -17.46
N THR A 65 5.55 4.74 -16.69
CA THR A 65 5.01 6.06 -17.02
C THR A 65 6.08 7.12 -16.76
N ALA A 66 6.13 8.17 -17.57
CA ALA A 66 7.09 9.26 -17.41
C ALA A 66 6.43 10.63 -17.56
N ASN A 67 7.04 11.63 -16.95
CA ASN A 67 6.85 13.04 -17.28
C ASN A 67 8.23 13.66 -17.61
N GLY A 68 8.30 14.97 -17.81
CA GLY A 68 9.55 15.65 -18.18
C GLY A 68 10.67 15.61 -17.13
N TRP A 69 10.41 15.12 -15.92
CA TRP A 69 11.36 15.17 -14.80
C TRP A 69 11.56 13.83 -14.06
N ALA A 70 10.68 12.85 -14.26
CA ALA A 70 10.76 11.54 -13.62
C ALA A 70 10.14 10.43 -14.49
N LYS A 71 10.67 9.22 -14.30
CA LYS A 71 10.15 7.97 -14.86
C LYS A 71 9.79 7.04 -13.70
N LEU A 72 8.57 6.52 -13.72
CA LEU A 72 8.02 5.62 -12.71
C LEU A 72 7.84 4.23 -13.31
N PRO A 73 8.36 3.18 -12.67
CA PRO A 73 8.17 1.81 -13.13
C PRO A 73 6.72 1.34 -12.97
N ALA A 74 6.36 0.29 -13.71
CA ALA A 74 5.14 -0.46 -13.45
C ALA A 74 5.15 -1.01 -12.01
N GLY A 75 3.99 -1.14 -11.38
CA GLY A 75 3.88 -1.50 -9.96
C GLY A 75 4.00 -0.31 -9.01
N THR A 76 4.26 0.90 -9.50
CA THR A 76 4.31 2.08 -8.60
C THR A 76 2.91 2.41 -8.09
N GLU A 77 2.80 2.46 -6.77
CA GLU A 77 1.57 2.88 -6.08
C GLU A 77 1.49 4.39 -5.89
N GLY A 78 0.25 4.86 -5.87
CA GLY A 78 -0.06 6.23 -5.56
C GLY A 78 -1.55 6.47 -5.43
N THR A 79 -1.90 7.73 -5.28
CA THR A 79 -3.27 8.20 -5.15
C THR A 79 -3.65 9.03 -6.37
N ILE A 80 -4.89 8.88 -6.82
CA ILE A 80 -5.43 9.75 -7.85
C ILE A 80 -5.97 11.03 -7.22
N LYS A 81 -5.51 12.17 -7.73
CA LYS A 81 -6.15 13.47 -7.53
C LYS A 81 -6.95 13.79 -8.78
N THR A 82 -8.23 14.11 -8.61
CA THR A 82 -9.06 14.62 -9.71
C THR A 82 -9.61 15.98 -9.33
N LEU A 83 -9.19 17.03 -10.03
CA LEU A 83 -9.83 18.34 -9.90
C LEU A 83 -11.27 18.26 -10.43
N LYS A 84 -12.24 18.73 -9.64
CA LYS A 84 -13.66 18.77 -10.01
C LYS A 84 -13.81 19.58 -11.31
N GLY A 85 -14.20 18.93 -12.41
CA GLY A 85 -14.31 19.56 -13.73
C GLY A 85 -13.10 19.38 -14.67
N SER A 86 -12.07 18.63 -14.26
CA SER A 86 -10.93 18.32 -15.15
C SER A 86 -11.37 17.48 -16.35
N ARG A 87 -11.27 18.06 -17.55
CA ARG A 87 -11.40 17.33 -18.83
C ARG A 87 -10.07 16.72 -19.31
N ARG A 88 -8.97 17.02 -18.62
CA ARG A 88 -7.61 16.70 -19.08
C ARG A 88 -7.15 15.29 -18.71
N GLY A 89 -7.88 14.58 -17.85
CA GLY A 89 -7.52 13.25 -17.36
C GLY A 89 -7.32 13.23 -15.84
N LEU A 90 -6.80 12.12 -15.33
CA LEU A 90 -6.48 11.91 -13.92
C LEU A 90 -5.08 12.45 -13.59
N GLU A 91 -4.91 13.00 -12.40
CA GLU A 91 -3.59 13.28 -11.83
C GLU A 91 -3.20 12.13 -10.93
N PHE A 92 -2.09 11.45 -11.23
CA PHE A 92 -1.52 10.42 -10.38
C PHE A 92 -0.42 11.02 -9.52
N VAL A 93 -0.50 10.80 -8.21
CA VAL A 93 0.52 11.21 -7.24
C VAL A 93 1.11 9.97 -6.60
N SER A 94 2.40 9.70 -6.84
CA SER A 94 3.07 8.54 -6.27
C SER A 94 3.18 8.64 -4.73
N ASN A 95 3.25 7.47 -4.10
CA ASN A 95 3.78 7.39 -2.74
C ASN A 95 5.21 7.95 -2.68
N PRO A 96 5.65 8.49 -1.53
CA PRO A 96 7.00 9.04 -1.38
C PRO A 96 8.06 7.96 -1.59
N CYS A 97 9.14 8.27 -2.32
CA CYS A 97 10.27 7.33 -2.44
C CYS A 97 10.84 7.04 -1.06
N ARG A 98 11.10 5.77 -0.75
CA ARG A 98 11.80 5.40 0.49
C ARG A 98 13.24 5.90 0.52
N CYS A 99 13.83 6.10 -0.64
CA CYS A 99 15.20 6.53 -0.82
C CYS A 99 15.43 8.01 -0.48
N CYS A 100 14.50 8.89 -0.86
CA CYS A 100 14.69 10.34 -0.82
C CYS A 100 13.43 11.14 -0.50
N GLY A 101 12.29 10.49 -0.24
CA GLY A 101 11.01 11.14 0.07
C GLY A 101 10.29 11.78 -1.12
N VAL A 102 10.90 11.83 -2.30
CA VAL A 102 10.32 12.49 -3.48
C VAL A 102 8.99 11.84 -3.89
N GLN A 103 7.98 12.67 -4.16
CA GLN A 103 6.69 12.27 -4.73
C GLN A 103 6.55 12.80 -6.14
N VAL A 104 6.13 11.94 -7.07
CA VAL A 104 5.97 12.26 -8.48
C VAL A 104 4.50 12.45 -8.80
N SER A 105 4.15 13.62 -9.34
CA SER A 105 2.83 13.89 -9.92
C SER A 105 2.89 13.81 -11.45
N ILE A 106 1.99 13.02 -12.04
CA ILE A 106 1.80 12.88 -13.49
C ILE A 106 0.35 13.21 -13.82
N ASN A 107 0.15 14.27 -14.60
CA ASN A 107 -1.16 14.75 -15.04
C ASN A 107 -1.57 14.13 -16.38
N GLY A 108 -2.87 14.13 -16.64
CA GLY A 108 -3.44 13.73 -17.93
C GLY A 108 -3.46 12.22 -18.19
N MET A 109 -3.40 11.44 -17.11
CA MET A 109 -3.38 9.99 -17.18
C MET A 109 -4.79 9.43 -17.41
N ARG A 110 -4.86 8.31 -18.13
CA ARG A 110 -6.13 7.62 -18.41
C ARG A 110 -6.37 6.49 -17.40
N PRO A 111 -7.64 6.19 -17.05
CA PRO A 111 -8.02 5.06 -16.18
C PRO A 111 -7.35 3.71 -16.52
N GLU A 112 -7.15 3.47 -17.81
CA GLU A 112 -6.56 2.25 -18.37
C GLU A 112 -5.09 2.03 -17.97
N HIS A 113 -4.37 3.07 -17.54
CA HIS A 113 -2.99 2.94 -17.05
C HIS A 113 -2.91 2.42 -15.62
N PHE A 114 -4.05 2.33 -14.93
CA PHE A 114 -4.14 2.05 -13.52
C PHE A 114 -4.79 0.69 -13.25
N GLU A 115 -4.34 0.08 -12.17
CA GLU A 115 -5.02 -0.99 -11.48
C GLU A 115 -5.50 -0.45 -10.12
N LEU A 116 -6.78 -0.63 -9.85
CA LEU A 116 -7.42 -0.05 -8.67
C LEU A 116 -7.26 -0.98 -7.47
N LEU A 117 -6.60 -0.49 -6.41
CA LEU A 117 -6.40 -1.24 -5.17
C LEU A 117 -7.50 -0.96 -4.15
N GLU A 118 -7.78 0.32 -3.92
CA GLU A 118 -8.80 0.75 -2.96
C GLU A 118 -9.51 1.99 -3.50
N LEU A 119 -10.84 1.95 -3.52
CA LEU A 119 -11.64 3.17 -3.59
C LEU A 119 -11.80 3.70 -2.18
N VAL A 120 -11.64 5.01 -1.99
CA VAL A 120 -12.07 5.64 -0.73
C VAL A 120 -13.55 5.36 -0.56
N LYS A 121 -13.90 4.58 0.47
CA LYS A 121 -15.29 4.32 0.89
C LYS A 121 -15.98 5.68 1.04
N GLY A 122 -16.85 6.00 0.09
CA GLY A 122 -17.49 7.30 -0.03
C GLY A 122 -18.12 7.56 -1.41
N ASN A 123 -17.69 6.83 -2.45
CA ASN A 123 -18.31 6.85 -3.77
C ASN A 123 -18.86 5.48 -4.20
N THR A 124 -19.32 4.68 -3.23
CA THR A 124 -20.24 3.59 -3.56
C THR A 124 -21.54 4.25 -3.98
N GLY A 125 -21.71 4.47 -5.28
CA GLY A 125 -23.04 4.48 -5.85
C GLY A 125 -23.65 3.14 -5.53
N GLU A 126 -24.38 3.06 -4.40
CA GLU A 126 -25.41 2.06 -4.21
C GLU A 126 -26.37 2.23 -5.39
N ASP A 127 -26.26 1.33 -6.35
CA ASP A 127 -27.26 1.14 -7.39
C ASP A 127 -28.59 0.85 -6.67
N LYS A 128 -29.57 1.69 -7.00
CA LYS A 128 -30.97 1.59 -6.57
C LYS A 128 -31.70 0.56 -7.40
#